data_AF-A0A183Q4V3-F1
#
_entry.id   AF-A0A183Q4V3-F1
#
_cell.length_a   1.000
_cell.length_b   1.000
_cell.length_c   1.000
_cell.angle_alpha   90.00
_cell.angle_beta   90.00
_cell.angle_gamma   90.00
#
_symmetry.space_group_name_H-M   'P 1'
#
loop_
_entity.id
_entity.type
_entity.pdbx_description
1 polymer ?
#
loop_
_entity_poly.entity_id
_entity_poly.type
_entity_poly.pdbx_seq_one_letter_code
_entity_poly.pdbx_strand_id
1 'polypeptide(L)'
;MEDNWKGIKEALTSTCQEVLGLKKHHHREWIFKETLDKIKERKNKKTAINNSRTRAEKVQAQAEYIEANKQVKKSIRADKKKYVEELAMTAEKAARERNSRKEEQIGRVIQRTPELAGSNEST
;
A
#
# COMPACT_ATOMS: atom_id res chain seq x y z
N MET A 1 -43.29 -4.96 -2.58
CA MET A 1 -42.53 -6.22 -2.79
C MET A 1 -41.13 -5.95 -3.32
N GLU A 2 -40.95 -5.01 -4.25
CA GLU A 2 -39.63 -4.60 -4.76
C GLU A 2 -38.69 -4.02 -3.69
N ASP A 3 -39.21 -3.27 -2.73
CA ASP A 3 -38.40 -2.68 -1.65
C ASP A 3 -37.77 -3.74 -0.73
N ASN A 4 -38.51 -4.82 -0.45
CA ASN A 4 -38.01 -5.92 0.36
C ASN A 4 -36.87 -6.67 -0.37
N TRP A 5 -37.03 -6.87 -1.67
CA TRP A 5 -35.99 -7.47 -2.52
C TRP A 5 -34.73 -6.60 -2.60
N LYS A 6 -34.92 -5.27 -2.67
CA LYS A 6 -33.82 -4.30 -2.64
C LYS A 6 -33.06 -4.36 -1.31
N GLY A 7 -33.78 -4.40 -0.18
CA GLY A 7 -33.18 -4.50 1.15
C GLY A 7 -32.34 -5.78 1.35
N ILE A 8 -32.84 -6.93 0.87
CA ILE A 8 -32.09 -8.19 0.92
C ILE A 8 -30.80 -8.11 0.10
N LYS A 9 -30.87 -7.51 -1.09
CA LYS A 9 -29.71 -7.36 -1.97
C LYS A 9 -28.65 -6.42 -1.38
N GLU A 10 -29.08 -5.35 -0.73
CA GLU A 10 -28.22 -4.40 -0.02
C GLU A 10 -27.57 -5.03 1.21
N ALA A 11 -28.32 -5.79 2.01
CA ALA A 11 -27.80 -6.50 3.17
C ALA A 11 -26.72 -7.53 2.78
N LEU A 12 -26.99 -8.35 1.77
CA LEU A 12 -26.02 -9.31 1.22
C LEU A 12 -24.76 -8.60 0.71
N THR A 13 -24.93 -7.51 -0.02
CA THR A 13 -23.80 -6.72 -0.54
C THR A 13 -22.97 -6.12 0.60
N SER A 14 -23.62 -5.62 1.65
CA SER A 14 -22.97 -5.03 2.82
C SER A 14 -22.18 -6.07 3.62
N THR A 15 -22.75 -7.25 3.88
CA THR A 15 -22.05 -8.34 4.57
C THR A 15 -20.86 -8.83 3.74
N CYS A 16 -21.00 -8.96 2.43
CA CYS A 16 -19.88 -9.33 1.56
C CYS A 16 -18.76 -8.28 1.60
N GLN A 17 -19.08 -6.99 1.63
CA GLN A 17 -18.09 -5.92 1.74
C GLN A 17 -17.41 -5.85 3.10
N GLU A 18 -18.12 -6.19 4.18
CA GLU A 18 -17.59 -6.24 5.55
C GLU A 18 -16.65 -7.43 5.76
N VAL A 19 -17.05 -8.61 5.28
CA VAL A 19 -16.27 -9.86 5.43
C VAL A 19 -15.06 -9.88 4.50
N LEU A 20 -15.23 -9.52 3.23
CA LEU A 20 -14.14 -9.57 2.24
C LEU A 20 -13.29 -8.29 2.24
N GLY A 21 -13.81 -7.21 2.83
CA GLY A 21 -13.25 -5.88 2.73
C GLY A 21 -13.42 -5.30 1.32
N LEU A 22 -13.87 -4.05 1.22
CA LEU A 22 -13.69 -3.29 -0.03
C LEU A 22 -12.19 -3.07 -0.24
N LYS A 23 -11.57 -3.89 -1.11
CA LYS A 23 -10.25 -3.57 -1.68
C LYS A 23 -10.41 -2.29 -2.48
N LYS A 24 -10.24 -1.15 -1.80
CA LYS A 24 -9.96 0.12 -2.46
C LYS A 24 -8.67 -0.12 -3.22
N HIS A 25 -8.80 -0.36 -4.51
CA HIS A 25 -7.68 -0.33 -5.45
C HIS A 25 -7.23 1.13 -5.51
N HIS A 26 -6.51 1.56 -4.48
CA HIS A 26 -5.73 2.77 -4.54
C HIS A 26 -4.70 2.52 -5.63
N HIS A 27 -5.02 3.00 -6.83
CA HIS A 27 -4.07 3.09 -7.93
C HIS A 27 -3.03 4.12 -7.53
N ARG A 28 -2.08 3.69 -6.71
CA ARG A 28 -0.87 4.46 -6.43
C ARG A 28 0.16 4.01 -7.45
N GLU A 29 0.78 4.96 -8.12
CA GLU A 29 1.97 4.71 -8.92
C GLU A 29 3.08 4.28 -7.96
N TRP A 30 3.19 2.97 -7.72
CA TRP A 30 4.24 2.40 -6.91
C TRP A 30 5.62 2.52 -7.58
N ILE A 31 5.63 2.80 -8.88
CA ILE A 31 6.83 3.11 -9.65
C ILE A 31 7.22 4.56 -9.34
N PHE A 32 8.38 4.73 -8.73
CA PHE A 32 8.90 6.05 -8.40
C PHE A 32 9.51 6.71 -9.63
N LYS A 33 9.58 8.05 -9.63
CA LYS A 33 10.12 8.87 -10.72
C LYS A 33 11.54 8.45 -11.13
N GLU A 34 12.38 8.08 -10.17
CA GLU A 34 13.74 7.59 -10.42
C GLU A 34 13.76 6.35 -11.33
N THR A 35 12.81 5.42 -11.16
CA THR A 35 12.68 4.25 -12.04
C THR A 35 12.17 4.63 -13.43
N LEU A 36 11.28 5.62 -13.53
CA LEU A 36 10.84 6.15 -14.83
C LEU A 36 12.00 6.77 -15.61
N ASP A 37 12.89 7.50 -14.94
CA ASP A 37 14.09 8.08 -15.55
C ASP A 37 15.04 6.99 -16.07
N LYS A 38 15.27 5.93 -15.28
CA LYS A 38 16.06 4.76 -15.72
C LYS A 38 15.44 4.02 -16.90
N ILE A 39 14.10 3.94 -16.97
CA ILE A 39 13.39 3.36 -18.12
C ILE A 39 13.62 4.21 -19.38
N LYS A 40 13.58 5.55 -19.24
CA LYS A 40 13.88 6.48 -20.33
C LYS A 40 15.31 6.32 -20.82
N GLU A 41 16.28 6.23 -19.90
CA GLU A 41 17.69 6.01 -20.23
C GLU A 41 17.90 4.67 -20.96
N ARG A 42 17.27 3.59 -20.49
CA ARG A 42 17.30 2.29 -21.17
C ARG A 42 16.74 2.38 -22.59
N LYS A 43 15.65 3.14 -22.81
CA LYS A 43 15.10 3.37 -24.15
C LYS A 43 16.10 4.10 -25.05
N ASN A 44 16.79 5.11 -24.55
CA ASN A 44 17.82 5.82 -25.31
C ASN A 44 18.98 4.89 -25.72
N LYS A 45 19.45 4.02 -24.81
CA LYS A 45 20.47 3.00 -25.12
C LYS A 45 20.00 2.00 -26.17
N LYS A 46 18.70 1.65 -26.16
CA LYS A 46 18.11 0.82 -27.22
C LYS A 46 18.14 1.52 -28.58
N THR A 47 17.85 2.82 -28.61
CA THR A 47 17.96 3.63 -29.83
C THR A 47 19.42 3.70 -30.32
N ALA A 48 20.39 3.83 -29.42
CA ALA A 48 21.81 3.82 -29.79
C ALA A 48 22.24 2.51 -30.48
N ILE A 49 21.74 1.35 -30.02
CA ILE A 49 21.96 0.06 -30.70
C ILE A 49 21.37 0.05 -32.12
N ASN A 50 20.18 0.61 -32.30
CA ASN A 50 19.54 0.62 -33.62
C ASN A 50 20.27 1.55 -34.61
N ASN A 51 20.89 2.62 -34.10
CA ASN A 51 21.62 3.61 -34.89
C ASN A 51 23.11 3.26 -35.12
N SER A 52 23.62 2.20 -34.49
CA SER A 52 25.03 1.81 -34.62
C SER A 52 25.39 1.50 -36.08
N ARG A 53 26.50 2.05 -36.57
CA ARG A 53 26.95 1.87 -37.97
C ARG A 53 27.98 0.75 -38.10
N THR A 54 28.82 0.56 -37.09
CA THR A 54 29.87 -0.47 -37.10
C THR A 54 29.54 -1.61 -36.13
N ARG A 55 30.14 -2.78 -36.37
CA ARG A 55 29.98 -3.94 -35.47
C ARG A 55 30.49 -3.66 -34.06
N ALA A 56 31.58 -2.89 -33.94
CA ALA A 56 32.17 -2.53 -32.65
C ALA A 56 31.23 -1.63 -31.83
N GLU A 57 30.70 -0.55 -32.44
CA GLU A 57 29.70 0.32 -31.81
C GLU A 57 28.48 -0.46 -31.33
N LYS A 58 28.00 -1.40 -32.16
CA LYS A 58 26.83 -2.23 -31.81
C LYS A 58 27.08 -3.08 -30.57
N VAL A 59 28.27 -3.69 -30.48
CA VAL A 59 28.65 -4.51 -29.31
C VAL A 59 28.73 -3.65 -28.05
N GLN A 60 29.34 -2.45 -28.14
CA GLN A 60 29.43 -1.53 -27.01
C GLN A 60 28.04 -1.04 -26.55
N ALA A 61 27.22 -0.55 -27.47
CA ALA A 61 25.85 -0.09 -27.15
C ALA A 61 24.99 -1.23 -26.59
N GLN A 62 25.20 -2.47 -27.04
CA GLN A 62 24.52 -3.65 -26.51
C GLN A 62 24.93 -3.95 -25.08
N ALA A 63 26.23 -3.85 -24.74
CA ALA A 63 26.72 -4.00 -23.38
C ALA A 63 26.09 -2.95 -22.43
N GLU A 64 26.04 -1.69 -22.84
CA GLU A 64 25.42 -0.60 -22.07
C GLU A 64 23.92 -0.82 -21.84
N TYR A 65 23.20 -1.25 -22.88
CA TYR A 65 21.78 -1.58 -22.75
C TYR A 65 21.53 -2.74 -21.79
N ILE A 66 22.37 -3.78 -21.84
CA ILE A 66 22.25 -4.93 -20.93
C ILE A 66 22.38 -4.45 -19.48
N GLU A 67 23.35 -3.60 -19.19
CA GLU A 67 23.56 -3.06 -17.85
C GLU A 67 22.38 -2.17 -17.41
N ALA A 68 21.94 -1.23 -18.27
CA ALA A 68 20.78 -0.39 -17.98
C ALA A 68 19.51 -1.21 -17.74
N ASN A 69 19.30 -2.29 -18.51
CA ASN A 69 18.15 -3.17 -18.33
C ASN A 69 18.22 -3.97 -17.01
N LYS A 70 19.42 -4.35 -16.55
CA LYS A 70 19.60 -4.95 -15.21
C LYS A 70 19.24 -3.94 -14.12
N GLN A 71 19.67 -2.69 -14.25
CA GLN A 71 19.39 -1.63 -13.28
C GLN A 71 17.89 -1.32 -13.18
N VAL A 72 17.20 -1.20 -14.31
CA VAL A 72 15.73 -1.03 -14.34
C VAL A 72 15.02 -2.19 -13.62
N LYS A 73 15.42 -3.44 -13.87
CA LYS A 73 14.83 -4.59 -13.16
C LYS A 73 15.07 -4.54 -11.65
N LYS A 74 16.25 -4.09 -11.22
CA LYS A 74 16.58 -3.90 -9.79
C LYS A 74 15.74 -2.78 -9.18
N SER A 75 15.60 -1.63 -9.84
CA SER A 75 14.84 -0.50 -9.31
C SER A 75 13.35 -0.81 -9.21
N ILE A 76 12.77 -1.49 -10.20
CA ILE A 76 11.38 -1.98 -10.14
C ILE A 76 11.15 -2.90 -8.93
N ARG A 77 12.10 -3.78 -8.60
CA ARG A 77 11.98 -4.62 -7.39
C ARG A 77 12.07 -3.79 -6.10
N ALA A 78 12.96 -2.81 -6.06
CA ALA A 78 13.14 -1.92 -4.92
C ALA A 78 11.89 -1.03 -4.70
N ASP A 79 11.35 -0.44 -5.75
CA ASP A 79 10.13 0.37 -5.74
C ASP A 79 8.95 -0.42 -5.16
N LYS A 80 8.77 -1.66 -5.60
CA LYS A 80 7.73 -2.54 -5.08
C LYS A 80 7.93 -2.82 -3.58
N LYS A 81 9.15 -3.10 -3.15
CA LYS A 81 9.47 -3.35 -1.73
C LYS A 81 9.17 -2.13 -0.88
N LYS A 82 9.65 -0.95 -1.30
CA LYS A 82 9.43 0.33 -0.62
C LYS A 82 7.94 0.66 -0.52
N TYR A 83 7.17 0.45 -1.59
CA TYR A 83 5.73 0.65 -1.58
C TYR A 83 5.02 -0.24 -0.54
N VAL A 84 5.40 -1.53 -0.46
CA VAL A 84 4.84 -2.45 0.54
C VAL A 84 5.22 -2.03 1.96
N GLU A 85 6.46 -1.59 2.18
CA GLU A 85 6.93 -1.08 3.48
C GLU A 85 6.18 0.18 3.91
N GLU A 86 5.94 1.15 3.00
CA GLU A 86 5.13 2.34 3.27
C GLU A 86 3.69 1.99 3.66
N LEU A 87 3.09 1.00 3.00
CA LEU A 87 1.75 0.51 3.34
C LEU A 87 1.72 -0.14 4.73
N ALA A 88 2.71 -1.00 5.03
CA ALA A 88 2.82 -1.65 6.32
C ALA A 88 3.00 -0.63 7.46
N MET A 89 3.88 0.36 7.27
CA MET A 89 4.10 1.45 8.23
C MET A 89 2.83 2.27 8.47
N THR A 90 2.06 2.55 7.41
CA THR A 90 0.79 3.28 7.53
C THR A 90 -0.24 2.47 8.30
N ALA A 91 -0.35 1.16 8.01
CA ALA A 91 -1.26 0.26 8.72
C ALA A 91 -0.90 0.14 10.21
N GLU A 92 0.39 0.04 10.52
CA GLU A 92 0.87 -0.03 11.90
C GLU A 92 0.56 1.27 12.67
N LYS A 93 0.82 2.43 12.06
CA LYS A 93 0.49 3.73 12.67
C LYS A 93 -1.01 3.85 12.97
N ALA A 94 -1.87 3.43 12.03
CA ALA A 94 -3.31 3.43 12.22
C ALA A 94 -3.76 2.47 13.34
N ALA A 95 -3.12 1.30 13.46
CA ALA A 95 -3.40 0.35 14.53
C ALA A 95 -3.02 0.91 15.92
N ARG A 96 -1.84 1.53 16.04
CA ARG A 96 -1.41 2.20 17.28
C ARG A 96 -2.38 3.31 17.69
N GLU A 97 -2.78 4.16 16.75
CA GLU A 97 -3.72 5.24 17.02
C GLU A 97 -5.10 4.72 17.42
N ARG A 98 -5.59 3.66 16.77
CA ARG A 98 -6.86 3.01 17.15
C ARG A 98 -6.80 2.44 18.56
N ASN A 99 -5.68 1.82 18.96
CA ASN A 99 -5.51 1.29 20.31
C ASN A 99 -5.52 2.41 21.36
N SER A 100 -4.78 3.51 21.13
CA SER A 100 -4.78 4.66 22.03
C SER A 100 -6.18 5.27 22.22
N ARG A 101 -6.96 5.40 21.13
CA ARG A 101 -8.36 5.88 21.22
C ARG A 101 -9.26 4.92 22.01
N LYS A 102 -9.07 3.61 21.86
CA LYS A 102 -9.83 2.61 22.65
C LYS A 102 -9.52 2.72 24.13
N GLU A 103 -8.24 2.86 24.51
CA GLU A 103 -7.82 3.02 25.91
C GLU A 103 -8.42 4.27 26.55
N GLU A 104 -8.39 5.41 25.84
CA GLU A 104 -8.99 6.66 26.31
C GLU A 104 -10.51 6.51 26.51
N GLN A 105 -11.19 5.78 25.62
CA GLN A 105 -12.62 5.53 25.75
C GLN A 105 -12.95 4.60 26.93
N ILE A 106 -12.14 3.56 27.18
CA ILE A 106 -12.29 2.68 28.35
C ILE A 106 -12.09 3.47 29.65
N GLY A 107 -11.06 4.32 29.73
CA GLY A 107 -10.82 5.16 30.91
C GLY A 107 -12.00 6.08 31.24
N ARG A 108 -12.61 6.70 30.22
CA ARG A 108 -13.82 7.53 30.39
C ARG A 108 -15.03 6.74 30.89
N VAL A 109 -15.18 5.48 30.48
CA VAL A 109 -16.27 4.62 30.95
C VAL A 109 -16.08 4.28 32.43
N ILE A 110 -14.87 3.88 32.83
CA ILE A 110 -14.53 3.57 34.23
C ILE A 110 -14.78 4.77 35.15
N GLN A 111 -14.41 5.98 34.74
CA GLN A 111 -14.65 7.20 35.52
C GLN A 111 -16.15 7.57 35.64
N ARG A 112 -16.99 7.12 34.72
CA ARG A 112 -18.44 7.38 34.73
C ARG A 112 -19.25 6.32 35.49
N THR A 113 -18.68 5.18 35.82
CA THR A 113 -19.30 4.13 36.66
C THR A 113 -18.63 4.09 38.04
N PRO A 114 -19.10 4.90 39.02
CA PRO A 114 -18.57 4.89 40.39
C PRO A 114 -19.21 3.81 41.30
N GLU A 115 -20.11 2.98 40.78
CA GLU A 115 -20.76 1.93 41.56
C GLU A 115 -19.76 0.80 41.85
N LEU A 116 -19.31 0.73 43.11
CA LEU A 116 -18.78 -0.41 43.87
C LEU A 116 -17.63 -0.05 44.85
N ALA A 117 -17.24 1.22 44.99
CA ALA A 117 -16.20 1.61 45.96
C ALA A 117 -16.72 2.08 47.34
N GLY A 118 -18.02 1.95 47.63
CA GLY A 118 -18.63 2.54 48.82
C GLY A 118 -19.64 1.65 49.54
N SER A 119 -19.24 0.44 49.93
CA SER A 119 -20.02 -0.37 50.87
C SER A 119 -19.12 -1.38 51.56
N ASN A 120 -18.22 -0.91 52.43
CA ASN A 120 -17.49 -1.74 53.41
C ASN A 120 -16.95 -0.85 54.54
N GLU A 121 -17.79 -0.01 55.16
CA GLU A 121 -17.52 0.55 56.50
C GLU A 121 -18.85 0.66 57.25
N SER A 122 -19.24 -0.41 57.96
CA SER A 122 -20.19 -0.38 59.09
C SER A 122 -20.28 -1.78 59.71
N THR A 123 -19.37 -2.11 60.63
CA THR A 123 -19.63 -2.55 62.03
C THR A 123 -18.32 -2.97 62.70
#